data_AF-A0A3E3K5N8-F1
#
_entry.id   AF-A0A3E3K5N8-F1
#
_cell.length_a   1.000
_cell.length_b   1.000
_cell.length_c   1.000
_cell.angle_alpha   90.00
_cell.angle_beta   90.00
_cell.angle_gamma   90.00
#
_symmetry.space_group_name_H-M   'P 1'
#
loop_
_entity.id
_entity.type
_entity.pdbx_description
1 polymer ?
#
loop_
_entity_poly.entity_id
_entity_poly.type
_entity_poly.pdbx_seq_one_letter_code
_entity_poly.pdbx_strand_id
1 'polypeptide(L)'
;MKIAVILTEFLNDYAKNYYQSLALNCELSYFIYKDFQDAGELYLALEPDYDGFLVSGPVPRAAICQRVPSLPKPLISFGSSPLCYYESFFQIQYNEKDFYLERGYYDLMEWYSGEPDRPLYDFLKRGEFHDLIMEIYQNTSSYSLEQLCEMEEKIKERHIRLWREGRIQYSVTRFSNIMPDLLHAGVKTYFVYPKYEILKEAITTLLQEVSLKAMLQNQTTIAALNQQYSSQFLFQRQARSQSSEYGRDYLDALSRRTGFSLSYVRRFVTALETLNNEHVTSQNLASALDITPRSANRLLKRLLNCGVAEEITTDHLPNRGRPEKAYRILN
;
A
#
# COMPACT_ATOMS: atom_id res chain seq x y z
N MET A 1 10.79 -4.60 -5.91
CA MET A 1 9.37 -4.29 -6.06
C MET A 1 9.08 -4.19 -7.55
N LYS A 2 8.21 -5.05 -8.06
CA LYS A 2 7.77 -5.09 -9.46
C LYS A 2 6.38 -4.47 -9.56
N ILE A 3 6.22 -3.49 -10.44
CA ILE A 3 4.94 -2.82 -10.69
C ILE A 3 4.54 -3.05 -12.14
N ALA A 4 3.31 -3.54 -12.34
CA ALA A 4 2.72 -3.65 -13.67
C ALA A 4 1.96 -2.35 -13.99
N VAL A 5 2.20 -1.79 -15.17
CA VAL A 5 1.44 -0.66 -15.73
C VAL A 5 0.55 -1.21 -16.83
N ILE A 6 -0.75 -1.30 -16.58
CA ILE A 6 -1.77 -1.76 -17.53
C ILE A 6 -2.37 -0.52 -18.20
N LEU A 7 -2.14 -0.38 -19.50
CA LEU A 7 -2.55 0.79 -20.27
C LEU A 7 -2.87 0.45 -21.72
N THR A 8 -3.28 1.45 -22.50
CA THR A 8 -3.51 1.29 -23.94
C THR A 8 -2.24 1.58 -24.74
N GLU A 9 -2.20 1.10 -25.98
CA GLU A 9 -1.11 1.39 -26.91
C GLU A 9 -0.92 2.91 -27.09
N PHE A 10 -2.03 3.64 -27.22
CA PHE A 10 -2.04 5.09 -27.41
C PHE A 10 -1.33 5.86 -26.27
N LEU A 11 -1.46 5.40 -25.02
CA LEU A 11 -0.84 6.06 -23.86
C LEU A 11 0.55 5.52 -23.51
N ASN A 12 0.98 4.43 -24.14
CA ASN A 12 2.17 3.69 -23.72
C ASN A 12 3.42 4.56 -23.68
N ASP A 13 3.75 5.20 -24.81
CA ASP A 13 4.97 5.99 -24.92
C ASP A 13 4.91 7.25 -24.03
N TYR A 14 3.73 7.87 -23.91
CA TYR A 14 3.52 9.02 -23.03
C TYR A 14 3.86 8.68 -21.56
N ALA A 15 3.27 7.61 -21.04
CA ALA A 15 3.49 7.18 -19.66
C ALA A 15 4.92 6.65 -19.45
N LYS A 16 5.43 5.85 -20.41
CA LYS A 16 6.77 5.25 -20.34
C LYS A 16 7.86 6.32 -20.34
N ASN A 17 7.82 7.27 -21.25
CA ASN A 17 8.80 8.36 -21.32
C ASN A 17 8.81 9.17 -20.02
N TYR A 18 7.63 9.44 -19.44
CA TYR A 18 7.56 10.14 -18.16
C TYR A 18 8.16 9.32 -17.01
N TYR A 19 7.74 8.07 -16.84
CA TYR A 19 8.21 7.27 -15.72
C TYR A 19 9.71 6.91 -15.81
N GLN A 20 10.25 6.75 -17.02
CA GLN A 20 11.69 6.57 -17.22
C GLN A 20 12.52 7.80 -16.83
N SER A 21 11.93 9.00 -16.87
CA SER A 21 12.58 10.23 -16.41
C SER A 21 12.66 10.33 -14.89
N LEU A 22 11.88 9.52 -14.16
CA LEU A 22 11.85 9.51 -12.70
C LEU A 22 12.88 8.52 -12.14
N ALA A 23 13.57 8.93 -11.06
CA ALA A 23 14.38 8.03 -10.25
C ALA A 23 13.48 7.20 -9.32
N LEU A 24 12.89 6.12 -9.83
CA LEU A 24 12.00 5.23 -9.09
C LEU A 24 12.76 4.04 -8.48
N ASN A 25 12.44 3.70 -7.24
CA ASN A 25 12.97 2.51 -6.55
C ASN A 25 12.11 1.25 -6.83
N CYS A 26 11.70 1.07 -8.09
CA CYS A 26 10.91 -0.09 -8.53
C CYS A 26 11.21 -0.45 -9.98
N GLU A 27 10.87 -1.68 -10.36
CA GLU A 27 10.87 -2.14 -11.74
C GLU A 27 9.46 -1.95 -12.33
N LEU A 28 9.36 -1.19 -13.44
CA LEU A 28 8.10 -1.01 -14.17
C LEU A 28 8.07 -1.92 -15.40
N SER A 29 6.99 -2.68 -15.55
CA SER A 29 6.67 -3.43 -16.77
C SER A 29 5.35 -2.92 -17.35
N TYR A 30 5.27 -2.80 -18.68
CA TYR A 30 4.13 -2.18 -19.37
C TYR A 30 3.35 -3.24 -20.14
N PHE A 31 2.04 -3.27 -19.94
CA PHE A 31 1.13 -4.26 -20.52
C PHE A 31 -0.02 -3.55 -21.21
N ILE A 32 -0.27 -3.94 -22.46
CA ILE A 32 -1.26 -3.30 -23.31
C ILE A 32 -2.57 -4.08 -23.27
N TYR A 33 -3.65 -3.44 -22.83
CA TYR A 33 -4.99 -4.00 -22.92
C TYR A 33 -5.69 -3.52 -24.20
N LYS A 34 -6.56 -4.37 -24.76
CA LYS A 34 -7.34 -4.07 -25.98
C LYS A 34 -8.69 -3.43 -25.67
N ASP A 35 -9.36 -3.95 -24.66
CA ASP A 35 -10.68 -3.50 -24.18
C ASP A 35 -10.77 -3.65 -22.66
N PHE A 36 -11.89 -3.24 -22.07
CA PHE A 36 -12.06 -3.31 -20.63
C PHE A 36 -12.15 -4.74 -20.06
N GLN A 37 -12.56 -5.73 -20.86
CA GLN A 37 -12.53 -7.13 -20.44
C GLN A 37 -11.08 -7.62 -20.33
N ASP A 38 -10.26 -7.34 -21.34
CA ASP A 38 -8.84 -7.71 -21.42
C ASP A 38 -8.02 -7.07 -20.29
N ALA A 39 -8.35 -5.85 -19.86
CA ALA A 39 -7.73 -5.23 -18.70
C ALA A 39 -7.87 -6.08 -17.43
N GLY A 40 -9.05 -6.69 -17.23
CA GLY A 40 -9.34 -7.59 -16.12
C GLY A 40 -8.59 -8.93 -16.23
N GLU A 41 -8.54 -9.52 -17.42
CA GLU A 41 -7.78 -10.76 -17.66
C GLU A 41 -6.28 -10.56 -17.47
N LEU A 42 -5.72 -9.42 -17.94
CA LEU A 42 -4.34 -9.06 -17.72
C LEU A 42 -4.00 -8.93 -16.24
N TYR A 43 -4.85 -8.28 -15.44
CA TYR A 43 -4.63 -8.22 -14.00
C TYR A 43 -4.54 -9.62 -13.38
N LEU A 44 -5.48 -10.52 -13.70
CA LEU A 44 -5.50 -11.89 -13.17
C LEU A 44 -4.25 -12.68 -13.54
N ALA A 45 -3.78 -12.54 -14.79
CA ALA A 45 -2.58 -13.20 -15.26
C ALA A 45 -1.30 -12.69 -14.58
N LEU A 46 -1.26 -11.40 -14.22
CA LEU A 46 -0.08 -10.72 -13.69
C LEU A 46 -0.04 -10.68 -12.16
N GLU A 47 -1.18 -10.82 -11.47
CA GLU A 47 -1.30 -10.72 -10.00
C GLU A 47 -0.24 -11.53 -9.23
N PRO A 48 0.09 -12.79 -9.61
CA PRO A 48 1.06 -13.59 -8.87
C PRO A 48 2.48 -13.04 -8.91
N ASP A 49 2.86 -12.36 -10.00
CA ASP A 49 4.24 -11.98 -10.30
C ASP A 49 4.58 -10.52 -9.96
N TYR A 50 3.56 -9.70 -9.65
CA TYR A 50 3.69 -8.27 -9.42
C TYR A 50 3.24 -7.86 -8.01
N ASP A 51 3.87 -6.81 -7.49
CA ASP A 51 3.61 -6.30 -6.14
C ASP A 51 2.48 -5.26 -6.12
N GLY A 52 2.26 -4.56 -7.23
CA GLY A 52 1.24 -3.53 -7.37
C GLY A 52 0.99 -3.14 -8.83
N PHE A 53 -0.13 -2.46 -9.06
CA PHE A 53 -0.67 -2.20 -10.39
C PHE A 53 -1.02 -0.72 -10.58
N LEU A 54 -0.49 -0.14 -11.65
CA LEU A 54 -0.95 1.13 -12.21
C LEU A 54 -1.86 0.88 -13.40
N VAL A 55 -2.95 1.64 -13.51
CA VAL A 55 -3.91 1.54 -14.63
C VAL A 55 -4.20 2.90 -15.24
N SER A 56 -4.31 2.98 -16.57
CA SER A 56 -4.51 4.23 -17.31
C SER A 56 -5.94 4.80 -17.28
N GLY A 57 -6.56 4.85 -16.10
CA GLY A 57 -7.82 5.58 -15.90
C GLY A 57 -8.78 4.91 -14.92
N PRO A 58 -9.82 5.65 -14.47
CA PRO A 58 -10.80 5.14 -13.52
C PRO A 58 -11.68 4.02 -14.12
N VAL A 59 -12.03 4.12 -15.41
CA VAL A 59 -12.87 3.12 -16.11
C VAL A 59 -12.19 1.75 -16.22
N PRO A 60 -10.97 1.61 -16.76
CA PRO A 60 -10.28 0.32 -16.78
C PRO A 60 -9.99 -0.22 -15.38
N ARG A 61 -9.78 0.66 -14.37
CA ARG A 61 -9.69 0.22 -12.97
C ARG A 61 -11.02 -0.37 -12.47
N ALA A 62 -12.15 0.30 -12.73
CA ALA A 62 -13.47 -0.21 -12.37
C ALA A 62 -13.74 -1.56 -13.07
N ALA A 63 -13.38 -1.69 -14.34
CA ALA A 63 -13.48 -2.95 -15.08
C ALA A 63 -12.69 -4.09 -14.42
N ILE A 64 -11.43 -3.85 -14.03
CA ILE A 64 -10.64 -4.81 -13.26
C ILE A 64 -11.35 -5.16 -11.95
N CYS A 65 -11.80 -4.17 -11.17
CA CYS A 65 -12.51 -4.40 -9.90
C CYS A 65 -13.78 -5.24 -10.06
N GLN A 66 -14.53 -5.06 -11.14
CA GLN A 66 -15.75 -5.83 -11.42
C GLN A 66 -15.43 -7.25 -11.91
N ARG A 67 -14.28 -7.45 -12.56
CA ARG A 67 -13.85 -8.74 -13.08
C ARG A 67 -13.26 -9.66 -12.01
N VAL A 68 -12.57 -9.09 -11.01
CA VAL A 68 -11.78 -9.84 -10.03
C VAL A 68 -12.53 -10.02 -8.70
N PRO A 69 -12.49 -11.22 -8.10
CA PRO A 69 -13.25 -11.50 -6.88
C PRO A 69 -12.69 -10.78 -5.65
N SER A 70 -11.41 -10.45 -5.66
CA SER A 70 -10.74 -9.68 -4.61
C SER A 70 -9.50 -8.99 -5.17
N LEU A 71 -9.04 -7.93 -4.50
CA LEU A 71 -7.84 -7.17 -4.86
C LEU A 71 -6.72 -7.40 -3.84
N PRO A 72 -5.97 -8.52 -3.95
CA PRO A 72 -4.87 -8.83 -3.04
C PRO A 72 -3.65 -7.93 -3.26
N LYS A 73 -3.53 -7.23 -4.38
CA LYS A 73 -2.43 -6.28 -4.66
C LYS A 73 -2.98 -4.86 -4.81
N PRO A 74 -2.26 -3.84 -4.32
CA PRO A 74 -2.62 -2.43 -4.56
C PRO A 74 -2.86 -2.13 -6.04
N LEU A 75 -3.94 -1.42 -6.33
CA LEU A 75 -4.41 -1.10 -7.68
C LEU A 75 -4.81 0.37 -7.75
N ILE A 76 -3.96 1.19 -8.37
CA ILE A 76 -4.15 2.64 -8.50
C ILE A 76 -4.30 3.01 -9.97
N SER A 77 -5.25 3.88 -10.26
CA SER A 77 -5.39 4.48 -11.60
C SER A 77 -4.86 5.90 -11.62
N PHE A 78 -4.16 6.29 -12.68
CA PHE A 78 -3.90 7.70 -12.97
C PHE A 78 -5.04 8.27 -13.83
N GLY A 79 -5.78 9.21 -13.25
CA GLY A 79 -6.95 9.84 -13.85
C GLY A 79 -6.65 11.19 -14.48
N SER A 80 -7.58 12.11 -14.33
CA SER A 80 -7.52 13.47 -14.82
C SER A 80 -8.18 14.36 -13.77
N SER A 81 -7.76 15.62 -13.72
CA SER A 81 -8.37 16.66 -12.91
C SER A 81 -9.05 17.70 -13.81
N PRO A 82 -9.87 18.60 -13.26
CA PRO A 82 -10.42 19.72 -14.05
C PRO A 82 -9.36 20.51 -14.81
N LEU A 83 -8.15 20.64 -14.24
CA LEU A 83 -7.02 21.31 -14.89
C LEU A 83 -6.64 20.67 -16.23
N CYS A 84 -6.74 19.35 -16.36
CA CYS A 84 -6.45 18.66 -17.62
C CYS A 84 -7.40 19.13 -18.74
N TYR A 85 -8.68 19.30 -18.42
CA TYR A 85 -9.69 19.77 -19.35
C TYR A 85 -9.54 21.25 -19.66
N TYR A 86 -9.32 22.11 -18.66
CA TYR A 86 -9.09 23.53 -18.89
C TYR A 86 -7.92 23.77 -19.84
N GLU A 87 -6.79 23.09 -19.62
CA GLU A 87 -5.64 23.21 -20.52
C GLU A 87 -5.95 22.69 -21.93
N SER A 88 -6.71 21.60 -22.02
CA SER A 88 -7.15 21.07 -23.33
C SER A 88 -8.04 22.07 -24.05
N PHE A 89 -8.97 22.74 -23.36
CA PHE A 89 -9.80 23.79 -23.97
C PHE A 89 -8.98 24.96 -24.49
N PHE A 90 -7.94 25.39 -23.76
CA PHE A 90 -7.01 26.42 -24.25
C PHE A 90 -6.20 25.96 -25.47
N GLN A 91 -5.74 24.70 -25.48
CA GLN A 91 -5.04 24.13 -26.63
C GLN A 91 -5.96 24.04 -27.86
N ILE A 92 -7.22 23.63 -27.67
CA ILE A 92 -8.22 23.61 -28.74
C ILE A 92 -8.46 25.04 -29.23
N GLN A 93 -8.69 25.99 -28.34
CA GLN A 93 -8.89 27.40 -28.71
C GLN A 93 -7.71 27.96 -29.51
N TYR A 94 -6.48 27.58 -29.17
CA TYR A 94 -5.29 28.01 -29.89
C TYR A 94 -5.21 27.40 -31.32
N ASN A 95 -5.65 26.15 -31.48
CA ASN A 95 -5.58 25.41 -32.75
C ASN A 95 -6.80 25.60 -33.66
N GLU A 96 -7.97 25.92 -33.09
CA GLU A 96 -9.21 26.16 -33.82
C GLU A 96 -9.39 27.65 -34.13
N LYS A 97 -9.49 27.98 -35.43
CA LYS A 97 -9.71 29.37 -35.88
C LYS A 97 -11.04 29.96 -35.44
N ASP A 98 -12.06 29.13 -35.24
CA ASP A 98 -13.42 29.51 -34.89
C ASP A 98 -13.92 28.67 -33.71
N PHE A 99 -13.27 28.87 -32.55
CA PHE A 99 -13.49 28.06 -31.35
C PHE A 99 -14.80 28.42 -30.64
N TYR A 100 -15.70 27.44 -30.57
CA TYR A 100 -16.93 27.47 -29.77
C TYR A 100 -17.09 26.14 -29.05
N LEU A 101 -17.43 26.18 -27.76
CA LEU A 101 -17.61 24.96 -26.97
C LEU A 101 -18.76 24.11 -27.52
N GLU A 102 -19.81 24.77 -28.01
CA GLU A 102 -21.01 24.20 -28.64
C GLU A 102 -20.70 23.33 -29.87
N ARG A 103 -19.56 23.56 -30.53
CA ARG A 103 -19.14 22.81 -31.72
C ARG A 103 -18.27 21.60 -31.37
N GLY A 104 -17.92 21.41 -30.11
CA GLY A 104 -17.20 20.24 -29.62
C GLY A 104 -18.14 19.14 -29.14
N TYR A 105 -17.74 17.89 -29.33
CA TYR A 105 -18.31 16.77 -28.59
C TYR A 105 -17.38 16.36 -27.45
N TYR A 106 -17.92 16.28 -26.23
CA TYR A 106 -17.18 15.95 -25.01
C TYR A 106 -17.80 14.71 -24.39
N ASP A 107 -17.14 13.56 -24.56
CA ASP A 107 -17.71 12.28 -24.12
C ASP A 107 -17.80 12.12 -22.59
N LEU A 108 -17.11 12.97 -21.83
CA LEU A 108 -17.28 13.06 -20.37
C LEU A 108 -18.76 13.29 -20.00
N MET A 109 -19.52 14.00 -20.85
CA MET A 109 -20.93 14.29 -20.60
C MET A 109 -21.82 13.04 -20.70
N GLU A 110 -21.35 11.95 -21.32
CA GLU A 110 -22.09 10.68 -21.37
C GLU A 110 -22.14 9.99 -19.99
N TRP A 111 -21.34 10.45 -19.02
CA TRP A 111 -21.28 9.94 -17.65
C TRP A 111 -22.06 10.80 -16.65
N TYR A 112 -22.60 11.93 -17.09
CA TYR A 112 -23.40 12.80 -16.24
C TYR A 112 -24.80 12.23 -16.04
N SER A 113 -25.23 12.12 -14.79
CA SER A 113 -26.47 11.45 -14.41
C SER A 113 -27.64 12.39 -14.11
N GLY A 114 -27.38 13.70 -14.06
CA GLY A 114 -28.39 14.71 -13.77
C GLY A 114 -29.24 15.07 -14.99
N GLU A 115 -29.25 16.35 -15.35
CA GLU A 115 -30.06 16.87 -16.48
C GLU A 115 -29.48 16.41 -17.84
N PRO A 116 -30.15 15.53 -18.61
CA PRO A 116 -29.57 14.86 -19.77
C PRO A 116 -29.11 15.78 -20.91
N ASP A 117 -29.76 16.93 -21.05
CA ASP A 117 -29.50 17.91 -22.12
C ASP A 117 -28.67 19.11 -21.63
N ARG A 118 -28.17 19.07 -20.39
CA ARG A 118 -27.37 20.16 -19.84
C ARG A 118 -25.99 20.18 -20.52
N PRO A 119 -25.62 21.26 -21.21
CA PRO A 119 -24.36 21.31 -21.91
C PRO A 119 -23.16 21.51 -20.96
N LEU A 120 -21.99 21.06 -21.38
CA LEU A 120 -20.74 21.22 -20.63
C LEU A 120 -20.46 22.68 -20.21
N TYR A 121 -20.69 23.64 -21.12
CA TYR A 121 -20.40 25.05 -20.88
C TYR A 121 -21.28 25.68 -19.80
N ASP A 122 -22.44 25.10 -19.47
CA ASP A 122 -23.26 25.54 -18.35
C ASP A 122 -22.60 25.26 -17.00
N PHE A 123 -21.87 24.15 -16.86
CA PHE A 123 -21.06 23.87 -15.67
C PHE A 123 -19.88 24.83 -15.57
N LEU A 124 -19.20 25.09 -16.69
CA LEU A 124 -18.08 26.02 -16.75
C LEU A 124 -18.52 27.44 -16.35
N LYS A 125 -19.65 27.91 -16.89
CA LYS A 125 -20.20 29.24 -16.60
C LYS A 125 -20.55 29.45 -15.12
N ARG A 126 -21.01 28.40 -14.44
CA ARG A 126 -21.44 28.46 -13.03
C ARG A 126 -20.32 28.11 -12.04
N GLY A 127 -19.14 27.71 -12.52
CA GLY A 127 -18.05 27.26 -11.66
C GLY A 127 -18.24 25.86 -11.08
N GLU A 128 -19.17 25.07 -11.64
CA GLU A 128 -19.58 23.74 -11.14
C GLU A 128 -18.80 22.60 -11.84
N PHE A 129 -17.81 22.92 -12.68
CA PHE A 129 -17.10 21.91 -13.47
C PHE A 129 -16.26 20.96 -12.61
N HIS A 130 -15.73 21.43 -11.48
CA HIS A 130 -15.04 20.54 -10.53
C HIS A 130 -15.97 19.46 -9.99
N ASP A 131 -17.17 19.85 -9.58
CA ASP A 131 -18.17 18.95 -9.00
C ASP A 131 -18.64 17.93 -10.04
N LEU A 132 -18.84 18.35 -11.30
CA LEU A 132 -19.14 17.45 -12.42
C LEU A 132 -18.07 16.37 -12.58
N ILE A 133 -16.77 16.76 -12.57
CA ILE A 133 -15.69 15.78 -12.68
C ILE A 133 -15.72 14.82 -11.49
N MET A 134 -15.91 15.31 -10.27
CA MET A 134 -15.97 14.43 -9.09
C MET A 134 -17.15 13.46 -9.15
N GLU A 135 -18.33 13.91 -9.59
CA GLU A 135 -19.52 13.06 -9.78
C GLU A 135 -19.24 11.95 -10.80
N ILE A 136 -18.70 12.29 -11.98
CA ILE A 136 -18.37 11.32 -13.03
C ILE A 136 -17.43 10.24 -12.49
N TYR A 137 -16.38 10.63 -11.76
CA TYR A 137 -15.43 9.68 -11.20
C TYR A 137 -16.07 8.75 -10.17
N GLN A 138 -16.95 9.25 -9.31
CA GLN A 138 -17.67 8.42 -8.35
C GLN A 138 -18.60 7.42 -9.05
N ASN A 139 -19.29 7.88 -10.09
CA ASN A 139 -20.25 7.06 -10.83
C ASN A 139 -19.57 5.94 -11.64
N THR A 140 -18.34 6.10 -12.12
CA THR A 140 -17.67 5.03 -12.91
C THR A 140 -17.61 3.67 -12.19
N SER A 141 -17.59 3.64 -10.86
CA SER A 141 -17.50 2.38 -10.09
C SER A 141 -18.84 1.66 -9.93
N SER A 142 -19.97 2.29 -10.26
CA SER A 142 -21.31 1.68 -10.11
C SER A 142 -21.74 0.80 -11.28
N TYR A 143 -21.03 0.88 -12.42
CA TYR A 143 -21.35 0.13 -13.62
C TYR A 143 -20.76 -1.29 -13.58
N SER A 144 -21.49 -2.24 -14.20
CA SER A 144 -20.99 -3.59 -14.46
C SER A 144 -19.94 -3.57 -15.58
N LEU A 145 -19.12 -4.63 -15.66
CA LEU A 145 -18.13 -4.76 -16.73
C LEU A 145 -18.77 -4.72 -18.13
N GLU A 146 -19.91 -5.39 -18.31
CA GLU A 146 -20.67 -5.38 -19.56
C GLU A 146 -21.11 -3.96 -19.94
N GLN A 147 -21.68 -3.21 -18.99
CA GLN A 147 -22.08 -1.82 -19.21
C GLN A 147 -20.90 -0.93 -19.58
N LEU A 148 -19.74 -1.11 -18.93
CA LEU A 148 -18.53 -0.35 -19.25
C LEU A 148 -18.06 -0.60 -20.69
N CYS A 149 -18.10 -1.87 -21.13
CA CYS A 149 -17.74 -2.24 -22.51
C CYS A 149 -18.76 -1.69 -23.53
N GLU A 150 -20.06 -1.78 -23.25
CA GLU A 150 -21.09 -1.21 -24.11
C GLU A 150 -20.96 0.32 -24.24
N MET A 151 -20.63 1.01 -23.14
CA MET A 151 -20.40 2.45 -23.13
C MET A 151 -19.19 2.84 -23.97
N GLU A 152 -18.10 2.07 -23.91
CA GLU A 152 -16.90 2.24 -24.72
C GLU A 152 -17.25 2.30 -26.22
N GLU A 153 -17.98 1.28 -26.69
CA GLU A 153 -18.37 1.15 -28.08
C GLU A 153 -19.35 2.25 -28.50
N LYS A 154 -20.36 2.52 -27.67
CA LYS A 154 -21.35 3.58 -27.91
C LYS A 154 -20.70 4.96 -28.02
N ILE A 155 -19.73 5.27 -27.15
CA ILE A 155 -19.01 6.54 -27.18
C ILE A 155 -18.19 6.65 -28.46
N LYS A 156 -17.43 5.60 -28.82
CA LYS A 156 -16.65 5.55 -30.07
C LYS A 156 -17.51 5.82 -31.29
N GLU A 157 -18.61 5.07 -31.45
CA GLU A 157 -19.53 5.22 -32.58
C GLU A 157 -20.12 6.62 -32.65
N ARG A 158 -20.44 7.21 -31.49
CA ARG A 158 -21.01 8.56 -31.41
C ARG A 158 -20.03 9.63 -31.87
N HIS A 159 -18.76 9.56 -31.46
CA HIS A 159 -17.70 10.46 -31.97
C HIS A 159 -17.63 10.42 -33.49
N ILE A 160 -17.54 9.20 -34.06
CA ILE A 160 -17.40 8.99 -35.51
C ILE A 160 -18.64 9.48 -36.26
N ARG A 161 -19.85 9.15 -35.77
CA ARG A 161 -21.11 9.54 -36.40
C ARG A 161 -21.28 11.06 -36.42
N LEU A 162 -21.11 11.74 -35.28
CA LEU A 162 -21.27 13.19 -35.19
C LEU A 162 -20.28 13.93 -36.10
N TRP A 163 -19.06 13.42 -36.23
CA TRP A 163 -18.05 13.96 -37.14
C TRP A 163 -18.46 13.79 -38.60
N ARG A 164 -18.83 12.56 -39.01
CA ARG A 164 -19.24 12.26 -40.40
C ARG A 164 -20.49 13.05 -40.83
N GLU A 165 -21.40 13.31 -39.90
CA GLU A 165 -22.60 14.12 -40.12
C GLU A 165 -22.31 15.64 -40.13
N GLY A 166 -21.08 16.08 -39.85
CA GLY A 166 -20.71 17.50 -39.79
C GLY A 166 -21.35 18.25 -38.61
N ARG A 167 -21.79 17.53 -37.58
CA ARG A 167 -22.47 18.10 -36.40
C ARG A 167 -21.50 18.66 -35.37
N ILE A 168 -20.23 18.26 -35.44
CA ILE A 168 -19.15 18.76 -34.59
C ILE A 168 -17.95 19.19 -35.42
N GLN A 169 -17.20 20.16 -34.90
CA GLN A 169 -15.94 20.63 -35.46
C GLN A 169 -14.72 19.93 -34.85
N TYR A 170 -14.87 19.39 -33.64
CA TYR A 170 -13.84 18.61 -32.98
C TYR A 170 -14.43 17.70 -31.92
N SER A 171 -13.71 16.62 -31.63
CA SER A 171 -14.00 15.64 -30.59
C SER A 171 -13.02 15.84 -29.43
N VAL A 172 -13.49 15.69 -28.20
CA VAL A 172 -12.68 15.72 -26.99
C VAL A 172 -12.95 14.46 -26.19
N THR A 173 -11.88 13.72 -25.88
CA THR A 173 -11.99 12.41 -25.21
C THR A 173 -10.89 12.16 -24.19
N ARG A 174 -11.21 11.33 -23.19
CA ARG A 174 -10.25 10.69 -22.28
C ARG A 174 -10.03 9.19 -22.56
N PHE A 175 -10.80 8.61 -23.48
CA PHE A 175 -10.75 7.19 -23.79
C PHE A 175 -9.58 6.91 -24.74
N SER A 176 -8.43 6.55 -24.17
CA SER A 176 -7.22 6.28 -24.96
C SER A 176 -7.35 5.04 -25.86
N ASN A 177 -8.23 4.11 -25.48
CA ASN A 177 -8.58 2.88 -26.17
C ASN A 177 -9.30 3.12 -27.49
N ILE A 178 -10.15 4.16 -27.59
CA ILE A 178 -10.88 4.48 -28.84
C ILE A 178 -10.06 5.37 -29.79
N MET A 179 -8.94 5.94 -29.33
CA MET A 179 -8.14 6.88 -30.12
C MET A 179 -7.69 6.33 -31.47
N PRO A 180 -7.19 5.08 -31.59
CA PRO A 180 -6.84 4.50 -32.89
C PRO A 180 -8.01 4.53 -33.89
N ASP A 181 -9.22 4.17 -33.44
CA ASP A 181 -10.42 4.15 -34.28
C ASP A 181 -10.85 5.56 -34.70
N LEU A 182 -10.81 6.53 -33.77
CA LEU A 182 -11.15 7.93 -34.08
C LEU A 182 -10.18 8.53 -35.10
N LEU A 183 -8.88 8.30 -34.91
CA LEU A 183 -7.84 8.77 -35.83
C LEU A 183 -7.95 8.08 -37.19
N HIS A 184 -8.20 6.77 -37.23
CA HIS A 184 -8.40 6.02 -38.47
C HIS A 184 -9.65 6.51 -39.24
N ALA A 185 -10.72 6.85 -38.53
CA ALA A 185 -11.93 7.43 -39.11
C ALA A 185 -11.77 8.90 -39.54
N GLY A 186 -10.60 9.51 -39.32
CA GLY A 186 -10.30 10.89 -39.67
C GLY A 186 -11.00 11.93 -38.79
N VAL A 187 -11.43 11.55 -37.58
CA VAL A 187 -12.07 12.46 -36.62
C VAL A 187 -11.01 13.42 -36.09
N LYS A 188 -11.30 14.73 -36.12
CA LYS A 188 -10.44 15.73 -35.48
C LYS A 188 -10.60 15.64 -33.96
N THR A 189 -9.73 14.87 -33.31
CA THR A 189 -9.84 14.55 -31.88
C THR A 189 -8.72 15.18 -31.07
N TYR A 190 -9.10 15.79 -29.95
CA TYR A 190 -8.22 16.25 -28.90
C TYR A 190 -8.30 15.32 -27.70
N PHE A 191 -7.20 14.63 -27.43
CA PHE A 191 -7.10 13.79 -26.24
C PHE A 191 -6.72 14.64 -25.02
N VAL A 192 -7.49 14.52 -23.95
CA VAL A 192 -7.22 15.26 -22.71
C VAL A 192 -6.14 14.51 -21.93
N TYR A 193 -4.87 14.87 -22.06
CA TYR A 193 -3.78 14.13 -21.40
C TYR A 193 -3.76 14.30 -19.87
N PRO A 194 -3.49 13.22 -19.11
CA PRO A 194 -3.23 13.34 -17.68
C PRO A 194 -1.90 14.08 -17.43
N LYS A 195 -1.87 15.03 -16.50
CA LYS A 195 -0.64 15.80 -16.21
C LYS A 195 0.40 14.94 -15.50
N TYR A 196 1.67 15.31 -15.67
CA TYR A 196 2.79 14.60 -15.07
C TYR A 196 2.72 14.52 -13.55
N GLU A 197 2.19 15.55 -12.90
CA GLU A 197 1.93 15.56 -11.47
C GLU A 197 0.96 14.44 -11.05
N ILE A 198 -0.06 14.18 -11.87
CA ILE A 198 -1.04 13.10 -11.63
C ILE A 198 -0.35 11.73 -11.79
N LEU A 199 0.48 11.56 -12.82
CA LEU A 199 1.24 10.31 -13.02
C LEU A 199 2.19 10.06 -11.84
N LYS A 200 2.87 11.11 -11.36
CA LYS A 200 3.78 11.07 -10.22
C LYS A 200 3.07 10.72 -8.92
N GLU A 201 1.93 11.36 -8.66
CA GLU A 201 1.12 11.09 -7.49
C GLU A 201 0.65 9.64 -7.50
N ALA A 202 0.11 9.16 -8.61
CA ALA A 202 -0.37 7.78 -8.74
C ALA A 202 0.73 6.74 -8.45
N ILE A 203 1.93 6.88 -9.05
CA ILE A 203 3.03 5.95 -8.75
C ILE A 203 3.50 6.10 -7.30
N THR A 204 3.59 7.31 -6.76
CA THR A 204 4.04 7.54 -5.38
C THR A 204 3.10 6.87 -4.39
N THR A 205 1.80 7.08 -4.53
CA THR A 205 0.77 6.45 -3.70
C THR A 205 0.84 4.93 -3.82
N LEU A 206 1.06 4.39 -5.03
CA LEU A 206 1.13 2.95 -5.22
C LEU A 206 2.32 2.34 -4.47
N LEU A 207 3.51 2.95 -4.61
CA LEU A 207 4.71 2.47 -3.92
C LEU A 207 4.55 2.53 -2.39
N GLN A 208 3.85 3.55 -1.87
CA GLN A 208 3.50 3.66 -0.46
C GLN A 208 2.55 2.55 -0.01
N GLU A 209 1.49 2.26 -0.78
CA GLU A 209 0.53 1.18 -0.46
C GLU A 209 1.18 -0.20 -0.50
N VAL A 210 2.03 -0.48 -1.49
CA VAL A 210 2.78 -1.74 -1.58
C VAL A 210 3.71 -1.89 -0.37
N SER A 211 4.45 -0.84 -0.03
CA SER A 211 5.34 -0.84 1.14
C SER A 211 4.58 -1.06 2.44
N LEU A 212 3.46 -0.35 2.63
CA LEU A 212 2.61 -0.49 3.81
C LEU A 212 2.06 -1.92 3.94
N LYS A 213 1.60 -2.52 2.84
CA LYS A 213 1.08 -3.89 2.83
C LYS A 213 2.16 -4.91 3.20
N ALA A 214 3.37 -4.76 2.65
CA ALA A 214 4.51 -5.61 2.99
C ALA A 214 4.89 -5.48 4.48
N MET A 215 4.88 -4.26 5.04
CA MET A 215 5.15 -4.03 6.46
C MET A 215 4.11 -4.70 7.36
N LEU A 216 2.82 -4.58 7.02
CA LEU A 216 1.73 -5.22 7.77
C LEU A 216 1.84 -6.75 7.73
N GLN A 217 2.11 -7.34 6.56
CA GLN A 217 2.32 -8.77 6.42
C GLN A 217 3.52 -9.27 7.23
N ASN A 218 4.62 -8.52 7.23
CA ASN A 218 5.80 -8.84 8.06
C ASN A 218 5.45 -8.78 9.55
N GLN A 219 4.71 -7.77 10.00
CA GLN A 219 4.28 -7.67 11.40
C GLN A 219 3.39 -8.85 11.81
N THR A 220 2.42 -9.25 10.96
CA THR A 220 1.57 -10.42 11.21
C THR A 220 2.38 -11.71 11.25
N THR A 221 3.36 -11.85 10.36
CA THR A 221 4.26 -13.01 10.32
C THR A 221 5.11 -13.09 11.58
N ILE A 222 5.69 -11.97 12.02
CA ILE A 222 6.46 -11.88 13.27
C ILE A 222 5.57 -12.23 14.46
N ALA A 223 4.34 -11.72 14.53
CA ALA A 223 3.40 -12.05 15.59
C ALA A 223 3.04 -13.54 15.62
N ALA A 224 2.76 -14.15 14.47
CA ALA A 224 2.46 -15.57 14.35
C ALA A 224 3.65 -16.45 14.75
N LEU A 225 4.86 -16.10 14.31
CA LEU A 225 6.10 -16.77 14.72
C LEU A 225 6.28 -16.67 16.24
N ASN A 226 6.16 -15.46 16.82
CA ASN A 226 6.27 -15.27 18.27
C ASN A 226 5.25 -16.10 19.05
N GLN A 227 4.02 -16.25 18.54
CA GLN A 227 3.01 -17.12 19.16
C GLN A 227 3.38 -18.60 19.07
N GLN A 228 3.92 -19.06 17.93
CA GLN A 228 4.40 -20.43 17.76
C GLN A 228 5.61 -20.73 18.66
N TYR A 229 6.57 -19.82 18.75
CA TYR A 229 7.70 -19.95 19.68
C TYR A 229 7.18 -20.00 21.12
N SER A 230 6.24 -19.13 21.50
CA SER A 230 5.67 -19.12 22.85
C SER A 230 4.96 -20.44 23.21
N SER A 231 4.21 -21.04 22.27
CA SER A 231 3.54 -22.32 22.49
C SER A 231 4.52 -23.50 22.53
N GLN A 232 5.57 -23.49 21.70
CA GLN A 232 6.63 -24.49 21.71
C GLN A 232 7.48 -24.42 22.99
N PHE A 233 7.75 -23.22 23.51
CA PHE A 233 8.36 -23.00 24.81
C PHE A 233 7.47 -23.49 25.96
N LEU A 234 6.15 -23.29 25.90
CA LEU A 234 5.21 -23.83 26.89
C LEU A 234 5.19 -25.36 26.90
N PHE A 235 5.26 -26.00 25.73
CA PHE A 235 5.30 -27.46 25.59
C PHE A 235 6.62 -28.05 26.10
N GLN A 236 7.76 -27.43 25.76
CA GLN A 236 9.07 -27.81 26.31
C GLN A 236 9.15 -27.57 27.82
N ARG A 237 8.46 -26.56 28.36
CA ARG A 237 8.40 -26.28 29.79
C ARG A 237 7.57 -27.31 30.54
N GLN A 238 6.49 -27.84 29.95
CA GLN A 238 5.76 -28.99 30.50
C GLN A 238 6.58 -30.29 30.47
N ALA A 239 7.41 -30.49 29.44
CA ALA A 239 8.34 -31.62 29.38
C ALA A 239 9.52 -31.49 30.36
N ARG A 240 10.08 -30.29 30.56
CA ARG A 240 11.19 -30.02 31.51
C ARG A 240 10.77 -29.86 32.96
N SER A 241 9.49 -29.58 33.25
CA SER A 241 9.01 -29.51 34.64
C SER A 241 8.87 -30.89 35.31
N GLN A 242 9.19 -31.98 34.62
CA GLN A 242 9.49 -33.27 35.24
C GLN A 242 10.97 -33.45 35.65
N SER A 243 11.84 -32.47 35.41
CA SER A 243 13.27 -32.56 35.71
C SER A 243 13.90 -31.19 36.06
N SER A 244 13.48 -30.54 37.14
CA SER A 244 14.28 -29.49 37.81
C SER A 244 14.73 -30.03 39.15
N GLU A 245 16.01 -30.37 39.21
CA GLU A 245 16.74 -30.96 40.33
C GLU A 245 17.24 -29.86 41.28
N TYR A 246 16.36 -28.96 41.72
CA TYR A 246 16.64 -28.12 42.88
C TYR A 246 15.86 -28.65 44.08
N GLY A 247 16.59 -29.27 45.01
CA GLY A 247 16.01 -29.80 46.25
C GLY A 247 15.26 -28.72 47.02
N ARG A 248 14.16 -29.12 47.69
CA ARG A 248 13.30 -28.25 48.51
C ARG A 248 14.10 -27.36 49.47
N ASP A 249 15.19 -27.91 49.99
CA ASP A 249 16.10 -27.27 50.95
C ASP A 249 16.87 -26.08 50.35
N TYR A 250 17.23 -26.12 49.06
CA TYR A 250 17.91 -25.00 48.38
C TYR A 250 16.98 -23.80 48.21
N LEU A 251 15.73 -24.06 47.81
CA LEU A 251 14.72 -23.02 47.61
C LEU A 251 14.34 -22.33 48.93
N ASP A 252 14.25 -23.11 50.02
CA ASP A 252 14.00 -22.59 51.35
C ASP A 252 15.19 -21.78 51.89
N ALA A 253 16.42 -22.24 51.66
CA ALA A 253 17.62 -21.49 52.01
C ALA A 253 17.69 -20.14 51.28
N LEU A 254 17.39 -20.13 49.96
CA LEU A 254 17.40 -18.91 49.16
C LEU A 254 16.27 -17.95 49.57
N SER A 255 15.09 -18.47 49.92
CA SER A 255 13.99 -17.67 50.46
C SER A 255 14.37 -16.97 51.76
N ARG A 256 15.03 -17.68 52.69
CA ARG A 256 15.48 -17.11 53.96
C ARG A 256 16.58 -16.06 53.77
N ARG A 257 17.58 -16.35 52.92
CA ARG A 257 18.70 -15.44 52.65
C ARG A 257 18.27 -14.16 51.96
N THR A 258 17.37 -14.26 50.99
CA THR A 258 16.93 -13.12 50.19
C THR A 258 15.73 -12.39 50.78
N GLY A 259 14.94 -13.05 51.64
CA GLY A 259 13.67 -12.53 52.19
C GLY A 259 12.56 -12.43 51.14
N PHE A 260 12.66 -13.18 50.04
CA PHE A 260 11.60 -13.33 49.04
C PHE A 260 10.67 -14.48 49.40
N SER A 261 9.42 -14.44 48.93
CA SER A 261 8.50 -15.57 49.09
C SER A 261 9.00 -16.78 48.31
N LEU A 262 8.71 -17.98 48.79
CA LEU A 262 9.09 -19.22 48.11
C LEU A 262 8.54 -19.30 46.67
N SER A 263 7.34 -18.76 46.43
CA SER A 263 6.75 -18.65 45.10
C SER A 263 7.57 -17.75 44.16
N TYR A 264 8.11 -16.65 44.69
CA TYR A 264 8.92 -15.72 43.93
C TYR A 264 10.34 -16.25 43.69
N VAL A 265 10.91 -16.95 44.69
CA VAL A 265 12.19 -17.67 44.55
C VAL A 265 12.12 -18.73 43.47
N ARG A 266 11.05 -19.54 43.43
CA ARG A 266 10.87 -20.53 42.35
C ARG A 266 10.81 -19.88 40.97
N ARG A 267 10.02 -18.80 40.85
CA ARG A 267 9.92 -18.04 39.60
C ARG A 267 11.27 -17.47 39.17
N PHE A 268 12.06 -17.02 40.13
CA PHE A 268 13.41 -16.50 39.91
C PHE A 268 14.40 -17.58 39.47
N VAL A 269 14.45 -18.73 40.15
CA VAL A 269 15.34 -19.84 39.78
C VAL A 269 15.00 -20.37 38.39
N THR A 270 13.71 -20.54 38.08
CA THR A 270 13.28 -20.92 36.73
C THR A 270 13.71 -19.88 35.69
N ALA A 271 13.59 -18.59 36.00
CA ALA A 271 14.04 -17.52 35.08
C ALA A 271 15.55 -17.61 34.81
N LEU A 272 16.38 -17.88 35.84
CA LEU A 272 17.82 -18.10 35.69
C LEU A 272 18.15 -19.33 34.84
N GLU A 273 17.45 -20.45 35.03
CA GLU A 273 17.62 -21.67 34.21
C GLU A 273 17.35 -21.38 32.72
N THR A 274 16.36 -20.53 32.41
CA THR A 274 16.06 -20.12 31.02
C THR A 274 17.12 -19.20 30.41
N LEU A 275 17.82 -18.41 31.23
CA LEU A 275 18.82 -17.44 30.76
C LEU A 275 20.15 -18.10 30.36
N ASN A 276 20.35 -19.37 30.72
CA ASN A 276 21.40 -20.29 30.25
C ASN A 276 22.70 -19.63 29.76
N ASN A 277 23.38 -18.84 30.61
CA ASN A 277 24.84 -18.64 30.60
C ASN A 277 25.34 -17.56 31.60
N GLU A 278 26.54 -17.83 32.08
CA GLU A 278 27.55 -17.10 32.88
C GLU A 278 27.26 -15.71 33.49
N HIS A 279 26.49 -14.81 32.86
CA HIS A 279 26.27 -13.42 33.30
C HIS A 279 24.81 -12.94 33.13
N VAL A 280 24.26 -12.28 34.15
CA VAL A 280 22.90 -11.73 34.23
C VAL A 280 22.96 -10.19 34.22
N THR A 281 22.19 -9.55 33.36
CA THR A 281 22.06 -8.08 33.30
C THR A 281 20.66 -7.65 33.74
N SER A 282 20.47 -6.35 33.96
CA SER A 282 19.16 -5.84 34.34
C SER A 282 18.12 -5.99 33.24
N GLN A 283 18.55 -5.91 31.98
CA GLN A 283 17.68 -6.01 30.82
C GLN A 283 17.24 -7.44 30.55
N ASN A 284 18.16 -8.42 30.59
CA ASN A 284 17.82 -9.82 30.32
C ASN A 284 16.96 -10.42 31.44
N LEU A 285 17.22 -10.04 32.69
CA LEU A 285 16.43 -10.47 33.83
C LEU A 285 15.02 -9.85 33.85
N ALA A 286 14.91 -8.58 33.43
CA ALA A 286 13.63 -7.91 33.25
C ALA A 286 12.74 -8.64 32.24
N SER A 287 13.31 -9.01 31.09
CA SER A 287 12.63 -9.78 30.06
C SER A 287 12.23 -11.18 30.55
N ALA A 288 13.11 -11.90 31.26
CA ALA A 288 12.81 -13.26 31.73
C ALA A 288 11.76 -13.32 32.84
N LEU A 289 11.67 -12.27 33.67
CA LEU A 289 10.70 -12.20 34.78
C LEU A 289 9.43 -11.42 34.45
N ASP A 290 9.34 -10.85 33.26
CA ASP A 290 8.28 -9.91 32.84
C ASP A 290 8.09 -8.77 33.86
N ILE A 291 9.19 -8.07 34.14
CA ILE A 291 9.23 -6.92 35.07
C ILE A 291 9.99 -5.76 34.44
N THR A 292 9.88 -4.56 35.01
CA THR A 292 10.65 -3.41 34.52
C THR A 292 12.15 -3.55 34.83
N PRO A 293 13.05 -2.97 33.99
CA PRO A 293 14.49 -2.94 34.26
C PRO A 293 14.86 -2.32 35.61
N ARG A 294 14.04 -1.38 36.12
CA ARG A 294 14.21 -0.80 37.47
C ARG A 294 13.93 -1.83 38.57
N SER A 295 12.88 -2.64 38.42
CA SER A 295 12.58 -3.72 39.36
C SER A 295 13.63 -4.82 39.32
N ALA A 296 14.11 -5.19 38.12
CA ALA A 296 15.20 -6.14 37.96
C ALA A 296 16.51 -5.64 38.59
N ASN A 297 16.87 -4.37 38.40
CA ASN A 297 18.02 -3.75 39.06
C ASN A 297 17.92 -3.76 40.59
N ARG A 298 16.74 -3.49 41.14
CA ARG A 298 16.50 -3.57 42.60
C ARG A 298 16.69 -5.00 43.11
N LEU A 299 16.27 -5.99 42.34
CA LEU A 299 16.45 -7.40 42.67
C LEU A 299 17.93 -7.80 42.65
N LEU A 300 18.66 -7.46 41.58
CA LEU A 300 20.10 -7.73 41.46
C LEU A 300 20.91 -7.10 42.60
N LYS A 301 20.61 -5.85 42.97
CA LYS A 301 21.24 -5.20 44.13
C LYS A 301 20.95 -5.92 45.45
N ARG A 302 19.75 -6.46 45.62
CA ARG A 302 19.40 -7.23 46.82
C ARG A 302 20.15 -8.55 46.87
N LEU A 303 20.31 -9.24 45.73
CA LEU A 303 21.10 -10.46 45.62
C LEU A 303 22.58 -10.22 45.89
N LEU A 304 23.13 -9.10 45.38
CA LEU A 304 24.50 -8.65 45.68
C LEU A 304 24.68 -8.45 47.20
N ASN A 305 23.76 -7.72 47.84
CA ASN A 305 23.83 -7.45 49.28
C ASN A 305 23.69 -8.71 50.15
N CYS A 306 23.05 -9.76 49.63
CA CYS A 306 22.87 -11.05 50.32
C CYS A 306 23.96 -12.09 49.96
N GLY A 307 24.96 -11.70 49.17
CA GLY A 307 26.05 -12.59 48.73
C GLY A 307 25.58 -13.75 47.85
N VAL A 308 24.51 -13.53 47.07
CA VAL A 308 23.96 -14.50 46.10
C VAL A 308 24.39 -14.15 44.67
N ALA A 309 24.88 -12.93 44.45
CA ALA A 309 25.39 -12.47 43.18
C ALA A 309 26.68 -11.66 43.37
N GLU A 310 27.55 -11.69 42.38
CA GLU A 310 28.76 -10.86 42.30
C GLU A 310 28.66 -9.93 41.09
N GLU A 311 29.06 -8.67 41.25
CA GLU A 311 29.12 -7.73 40.12
C GLU A 311 30.39 -8.00 39.29
N ILE A 312 30.23 -8.13 37.98
CA ILE A 312 31.34 -8.31 37.04
C ILE A 312 31.58 -7.00 36.32
N THR A 313 32.83 -6.55 36.31
CA THR A 313 33.24 -5.39 35.53
C THR A 313 33.42 -5.83 34.07
N THR A 314 32.57 -5.31 33.18
CA THR A 314 32.75 -5.47 31.73
C THR A 314 33.67 -4.37 31.23
N ASP A 315 34.97 -4.65 31.14
CA ASP A 315 35.89 -3.78 30.44
C ASP A 315 35.63 -3.86 28.92
N HIS A 316 35.43 -2.67 28.33
CA HIS A 316 35.38 -2.35 26.90
C HIS A 316 34.17 -2.83 26.07
N LEU A 317 33.25 -1.89 25.80
CA LEU A 317 32.55 -1.72 24.51
C LEU A 317 32.27 -0.22 24.31
N PRO A 318 32.69 0.40 23.18
CA PRO A 318 32.45 1.81 22.92
C PRO A 318 31.04 1.99 22.35
N ASN A 319 30.04 2.12 23.23
CA ASN A 319 28.72 2.59 22.83
C ASN A 319 28.28 3.73 23.74
N ARG A 320 27.78 4.81 23.14
CA ARG A 320 27.29 6.01 23.83
C ARG A 320 26.20 5.63 24.84
N GLY A 321 26.53 5.72 26.13
CA GLY A 321 25.61 5.45 27.24
C GLY A 321 26.36 5.12 28.53
N ARG A 322 25.63 5.08 29.66
CA ARG A 322 26.19 4.59 30.94
C ARG A 322 26.41 3.07 30.82
N PRO A 323 27.58 2.52 31.17
CA PRO A 323 27.86 1.09 31.06
C PRO A 323 26.80 0.27 31.85
N GLU A 324 26.28 -0.79 31.22
CA GLU A 324 25.35 -1.72 31.86
C GLU A 324 26.12 -2.69 32.75
N LYS A 325 25.68 -2.83 34.00
CA LYS A 325 26.30 -3.74 34.98
C LYS A 325 25.87 -5.19 34.71
N ALA A 326 26.83 -6.09 34.69
CA ALA A 326 26.61 -7.53 34.62
C ALA A 326 26.88 -8.18 35.98
N TYR A 327 26.15 -9.27 36.28
CA TYR A 327 26.23 -9.98 37.55
C TYR A 327 26.42 -11.48 37.31
N ARG A 328 27.26 -12.14 38.10
CA ARG A 328 27.34 -13.61 38.17
C ARG A 328 26.50 -14.07 39.34
N ILE A 329 25.61 -15.03 39.14
CA ILE A 329 24.89 -15.67 40.25
C ILE A 329 25.78 -16.77 40.83
N LEU A 330 25.98 -16.74 42.14
CA LEU A 330 26.71 -17.76 42.87
C LEU A 330 25.72 -18.90 43.18
N ASN A 331 26.00 -20.10 42.64
CA ASN A 331 25.17 -21.27 42.86
C ASN A 331 25.19 -21.76 44.31
#